data_AF-A0A434FRH8-F1
#
_entry.id   AF-A0A434FRH8-F1
#
_cell.length_a   1.000
_cell.length_b   1.000
_cell.length_c   1.000
_cell.angle_alpha   90.00
_cell.angle_beta   90.00
_cell.angle_gamma   90.00
#
_symmetry.space_group_name_H-M   'P 1'
#
loop_
_entity.id
_entity.type
_entity.pdbx_description
1 polymer ?
#
loop_
_entity_poly.entity_id
_entity_poly.type
_entity_poly.pdbx_seq_one_letter_code
_entity_poly.pdbx_strand_id
1 'polypeptide(L)'
;MSVAGGGADLVVVNGRVLTMDDDNPAAEAIAVKDGAIIAIGSRASIEGLKGPATKIVDAQGGSVLPGFIEAHMHLFGGAAELDNLHLAGVHGFDALCDAILDFAAKRPDARLLIGAGVDYAILPEPVTRHDLDRIIPDRPFAMSASDHHTMWANTKALEEAGLLHGREVGQGNEIVMGADGLAAGELREGEAFGPLLDHYGANRTRLGLEGAEPDPYPSAKELAADRDLMHRGQQWCAKHGITSIQNMDGNLYQLELLAGLEKEGRLLCRTKIPFHFKNFMKLDMLEKASRMAATYNSEWLTSGMVKVFYDGVLDSWTAVMVDDYADRPGWRGEPLFSPQHFAEVAVEADRRGLQIAVHSIGDGAVRAVLDGYQAAAKKNGRRDSRHRVEHIEVITAPDVPRFAELGVLASMQPAHPPGALNFPMEPTISRIGRDKWPLSYAWRTLKNAGARVVFASDWPVSPIDPILSIQAAVMRKPWAEGMPDQSFSLREAIEGYTVEGAYAEFNEHRKGRLKTGYLADIVVLSADIESTAPEALHTVHPVTTICGGRITYQA
;
A
#
# COMPACT_ATOMS: atom_id res chain seq x y z
N MET A 1 -20.05 14.24 -38.85
CA MET A 1 -21.10 15.04 -38.16
C MET A 1 -20.42 16.17 -37.44
N SER A 2 -20.92 17.39 -37.62
CA SER A 2 -20.38 18.64 -37.06
C SER A 2 -20.39 18.62 -35.52
N VAL A 3 -19.22 18.74 -34.90
CA VAL A 3 -19.09 18.96 -33.44
C VAL A 3 -19.31 20.45 -33.18
N ALA A 4 -20.57 20.82 -32.98
CA ALA A 4 -20.92 22.17 -32.56
C ALA A 4 -20.48 22.39 -31.10
N GLY A 5 -19.54 23.32 -30.91
CA GLY A 5 -19.57 24.30 -29.82
C GLY A 5 -19.36 23.81 -28.38
N GLY A 6 -18.12 23.50 -28.03
CA GLY A 6 -17.66 23.55 -26.65
C GLY A 6 -16.18 23.18 -26.61
N GLY A 7 -15.31 24.15 -26.31
CA GLY A 7 -13.87 23.92 -26.14
C GLY A 7 -13.58 22.91 -25.02
N ALA A 8 -12.30 22.58 -24.83
CA ALA A 8 -11.87 21.71 -23.73
C ALA A 8 -12.29 22.28 -22.36
N ASP A 9 -12.61 21.44 -21.39
CA ASP A 9 -12.88 21.88 -20.01
C ASP A 9 -11.58 22.27 -19.31
N LEU A 10 -10.50 21.53 -19.61
CA LEU A 10 -9.17 21.72 -19.07
C LEU A 10 -8.13 21.44 -20.16
N VAL A 11 -7.05 22.22 -20.18
CA VAL A 11 -5.84 21.90 -20.94
C VAL A 11 -4.62 21.90 -20.02
N VAL A 12 -3.73 20.93 -20.22
CA VAL A 12 -2.38 20.93 -19.63
C VAL A 12 -1.42 21.34 -20.74
N VAL A 13 -0.65 22.41 -20.54
CA VAL A 13 0.26 22.98 -21.54
C VAL A 13 1.66 23.14 -20.96
N ASN A 14 2.64 23.37 -21.85
CA ASN A 14 4.02 23.65 -21.46
C ASN A 14 4.65 22.51 -20.64
N GLY A 15 4.28 21.26 -20.94
CA GLY A 15 4.77 20.09 -20.22
C GLY A 15 5.62 19.17 -21.08
N ARG A 16 6.42 18.34 -20.43
CA ARG A 16 7.04 17.15 -21.03
C ARG A 16 6.08 15.98 -20.85
N VAL A 17 5.16 15.79 -21.79
CA VAL A 17 4.12 14.76 -21.67
C VAL A 17 4.75 13.41 -21.98
N LEU A 18 4.87 12.52 -20.99
CA LEU A 18 5.28 11.14 -21.19
C LEU A 18 4.03 10.26 -21.14
N THR A 19 3.60 9.75 -22.29
CA THR A 19 2.26 9.16 -22.43
C THR A 19 2.15 7.74 -21.89
N MET A 20 3.28 7.04 -21.77
CA MET A 20 3.35 5.59 -21.54
C MET A 20 2.65 4.77 -22.64
N ASP A 21 2.41 5.36 -23.81
CA ASP A 21 1.89 4.72 -25.02
C ASP A 21 2.99 4.59 -26.06
N ASP A 22 3.35 3.37 -26.44
CA ASP A 22 4.44 3.09 -27.39
C ASP A 22 4.20 3.73 -28.77
N ASP A 23 2.93 3.89 -29.16
CA ASP A 23 2.56 4.50 -30.44
C ASP A 23 2.83 6.01 -30.47
N ASN A 24 2.76 6.68 -29.31
CA ASN A 24 2.89 8.12 -29.17
C ASN A 24 3.59 8.49 -27.86
N PRO A 25 4.89 8.18 -27.68
CA PRO A 25 5.54 8.17 -26.37
C PRO A 25 5.69 9.55 -25.72
N ALA A 26 5.68 10.63 -26.52
CA ALA A 26 5.89 11.99 -26.05
C ALA A 26 4.96 13.02 -26.72
N ALA A 27 4.61 14.07 -25.98
CA ALA A 27 3.87 15.24 -26.47
C ALA A 27 4.18 16.50 -25.63
N GLU A 28 3.55 17.63 -25.97
CA GLU A 28 3.77 18.93 -25.30
C GLU A 28 2.55 19.40 -24.48
N ALA A 29 1.36 18.91 -24.83
CA ALA A 29 0.10 19.36 -24.23
C ALA A 29 -1.03 18.32 -24.35
N ILE A 30 -2.05 18.47 -23.51
CA ILE A 30 -3.23 17.59 -23.41
C ILE A 30 -4.50 18.45 -23.31
N ALA A 31 -5.56 18.08 -24.02
CA ALA A 31 -6.91 18.62 -23.85
C ALA A 31 -7.84 17.59 -23.23
N VAL A 32 -8.63 18.03 -22.26
CA VAL A 32 -9.58 17.20 -21.50
C VAL A 32 -10.99 17.78 -21.66
N LYS A 33 -11.96 16.90 -21.85
CA LYS A 33 -13.38 17.24 -21.85
C LYS A 33 -14.22 16.08 -21.31
N ASP A 34 -15.21 16.39 -20.48
CA ASP A 34 -16.14 15.41 -19.90
C ASP A 34 -15.41 14.24 -19.22
N GLY A 35 -14.29 14.55 -18.54
CA GLY A 35 -13.47 13.58 -17.81
C GLY A 35 -12.55 12.69 -18.67
N ALA A 36 -12.52 12.90 -19.99
CA ALA A 36 -11.69 12.13 -20.93
C ALA A 36 -10.67 13.01 -21.66
N ILE A 37 -9.57 12.40 -22.08
CA ILE A 37 -8.56 13.02 -22.93
C ILE A 37 -9.11 13.07 -24.36
N ILE A 38 -9.29 14.26 -24.92
CA ILE A 38 -9.83 14.44 -26.28
C ILE A 38 -8.74 14.72 -27.32
N ALA A 39 -7.57 15.20 -26.90
CA ALA A 39 -6.41 15.38 -27.77
C ALA A 39 -5.10 15.42 -26.98
N ILE A 40 -4.03 14.94 -27.62
CA ILE A 40 -2.65 15.00 -27.15
C ILE A 40 -1.81 15.45 -28.34
N GLY A 41 -0.87 16.37 -28.16
CA GLY A 41 -0.02 16.83 -29.26
C GLY A 41 0.84 18.03 -28.92
N SER A 42 1.11 18.86 -29.94
CA SER A 42 1.86 20.10 -29.77
C SER A 42 1.07 21.14 -28.97
N ARG A 43 1.78 22.07 -28.33
CA ARG A 43 1.14 23.16 -27.59
C ARG A 43 0.16 23.95 -28.45
N ALA A 44 0.55 24.26 -29.69
CA ALA A 44 -0.26 25.07 -30.59
C ALA A 44 -1.59 24.38 -30.97
N SER A 45 -1.59 23.06 -31.20
CA SER A 45 -2.82 22.34 -31.54
C SER A 45 -3.79 22.27 -30.36
N ILE A 46 -3.28 22.02 -29.15
CA ILE A 46 -4.09 21.96 -27.93
C ILE A 46 -4.61 23.33 -27.51
N GLU A 47 -3.82 24.39 -27.65
CA GLU A 47 -4.28 25.75 -27.38
C GLU A 47 -5.41 26.18 -28.31
N GLY A 48 -5.47 25.68 -29.54
CA GLY A 48 -6.59 25.89 -30.46
C GLY A 48 -7.91 25.29 -30.01
N LEU A 49 -7.90 24.35 -29.05
CA LEU A 49 -9.09 23.72 -28.49
C LEU A 49 -9.66 24.46 -27.27
N LYS A 50 -9.01 25.55 -26.82
CA LYS A 50 -9.48 26.37 -25.70
C LYS A 50 -10.80 27.07 -26.06
N GLY A 51 -11.72 27.08 -25.11
CA GLY A 51 -12.90 27.93 -25.07
C GLY A 51 -12.83 28.94 -23.91
N PRO A 52 -13.83 29.83 -23.79
CA PRO A 52 -13.84 30.88 -22.77
C PRO A 52 -13.81 30.38 -21.32
N ALA A 53 -14.28 29.15 -21.07
CA ALA A 53 -14.34 28.53 -19.74
C ALA A 53 -13.23 27.50 -19.49
N THR A 54 -12.32 27.29 -20.45
CA THR A 54 -11.26 26.29 -20.32
C THR A 54 -10.29 26.65 -19.20
N LYS A 55 -10.10 25.75 -18.25
CA LYS A 55 -9.05 25.86 -17.23
C LYS A 55 -7.70 25.54 -17.86
N ILE A 56 -6.68 26.31 -17.52
CA ILE A 56 -5.31 26.10 -18.03
C ILE A 56 -4.44 25.67 -16.86
N VAL A 57 -3.81 24.50 -16.99
CA VAL A 57 -2.73 24.02 -16.12
C VAL A 57 -1.43 24.19 -16.88
N ASP A 58 -0.58 25.10 -16.40
CA ASP A 58 0.77 25.30 -16.94
C ASP A 58 1.75 24.39 -16.19
N ALA A 59 2.33 23.42 -16.90
CA ALA A 59 3.28 22.47 -16.31
C ALA A 59 4.68 23.06 -16.10
N GLN A 60 4.94 24.29 -16.57
CA GLN A 60 6.21 25.01 -16.36
C GLN A 60 7.47 24.21 -16.77
N GLY A 61 7.35 23.38 -17.81
CA GLY A 61 8.40 22.49 -18.30
C GLY A 61 8.50 21.15 -17.56
N GLY A 62 7.71 20.93 -16.50
CA GLY A 62 7.66 19.69 -15.76
C GLY A 62 7.04 18.53 -16.53
N SER A 63 7.31 17.30 -16.09
CA SER A 63 6.73 16.10 -16.70
C SER A 63 5.22 16.01 -16.44
N VAL A 64 4.50 15.52 -17.44
CA VAL A 64 3.07 15.21 -17.36
C VAL A 64 2.90 13.71 -17.63
N LEU A 65 2.46 12.96 -16.63
CA LEU A 65 2.36 11.50 -16.65
C LEU A 65 0.89 11.05 -16.50
N PRO A 66 0.55 9.79 -16.84
CA PRO A 66 -0.67 9.19 -16.30
C PRO A 66 -0.66 9.31 -14.76
N GLY A 67 -1.82 9.61 -14.17
CA GLY A 67 -1.95 9.65 -12.72
C GLY A 67 -1.53 8.33 -12.09
N PHE A 68 -0.83 8.40 -10.95
CA PHE A 68 -0.30 7.21 -10.29
C PHE A 68 -1.42 6.33 -9.74
N ILE A 69 -1.22 5.02 -9.83
CA ILE A 69 -2.11 3.98 -9.35
C ILE A 69 -1.39 3.27 -8.22
N GLU A 70 -1.89 3.47 -7.01
CA GLU A 70 -1.39 2.78 -5.83
C GLU A 70 -2.04 1.40 -5.76
N ALA A 71 -1.26 0.35 -6.03
CA ALA A 71 -1.78 -1.00 -6.19
C ALA A 71 -1.89 -1.79 -4.88
N HIS A 72 -1.31 -1.32 -3.77
CA HIS A 72 -1.39 -1.95 -2.46
C HIS A 72 -1.18 -0.90 -1.36
N MET A 73 -2.23 -0.60 -0.60
CA MET A 73 -2.13 0.29 0.56
C MET A 73 -3.30 0.10 1.54
N HIS A 74 -3.27 0.81 2.65
CA HIS A 74 -4.21 0.74 3.76
C HIS A 74 -4.82 2.13 4.07
N LEU A 75 -5.85 2.53 3.31
CA LEU A 75 -6.35 3.90 3.27
C LEU A 75 -6.87 4.40 4.61
N PHE A 76 -7.69 3.61 5.32
CA PHE A 76 -8.34 4.10 6.53
C PHE A 76 -7.33 4.22 7.68
N GLY A 77 -6.49 3.20 7.85
CA GLY A 77 -5.39 3.20 8.82
C GLY A 77 -4.38 4.30 8.53
N GLY A 78 -3.91 4.41 7.28
CA GLY A 78 -2.98 5.46 6.86
C GLY A 78 -3.55 6.87 7.05
N ALA A 79 -4.83 7.08 6.76
CA ALA A 79 -5.48 8.37 7.00
C ALA A 79 -5.51 8.76 8.48
N ALA A 80 -5.75 7.79 9.37
CA ALA A 80 -5.69 8.00 10.81
C ALA A 80 -4.27 8.32 11.29
N GLU A 81 -3.28 7.67 10.69
CA GLU A 81 -1.88 7.84 11.06
C GLU A 81 -1.28 9.20 10.67
N LEU A 82 -1.90 9.95 9.76
CA LEU A 82 -1.49 11.33 9.45
C LEU A 82 -1.49 12.26 10.69
N ASP A 83 -2.22 11.91 11.74
CA ASP A 83 -2.26 12.68 12.99
C ASP A 83 -1.22 12.21 14.04
N ASN A 84 -0.51 11.09 13.77
CA ASN A 84 0.49 10.47 14.66
C ASN A 84 1.86 11.18 14.61
N LEU A 85 2.74 10.81 15.55
CA LEU A 85 4.15 11.20 15.52
C LEU A 85 4.92 10.26 14.59
N HIS A 86 5.41 10.77 13.46
CA HIS A 86 6.29 9.99 12.58
C HIS A 86 7.71 9.92 13.16
N LEU A 87 8.18 8.71 13.44
CA LEU A 87 9.47 8.41 14.06
C LEU A 87 10.50 7.83 13.09
N ALA A 88 10.17 7.74 11.80
CA ALA A 88 11.09 7.27 10.78
C ALA A 88 12.38 8.12 10.75
N GLY A 89 13.54 7.47 10.86
CA GLY A 89 14.86 8.11 10.89
C GLY A 89 15.25 8.74 12.24
N VAL A 90 14.40 8.62 13.28
CA VAL A 90 14.77 8.98 14.66
C VAL A 90 15.57 7.82 15.25
N HIS A 91 16.77 8.11 15.78
CA HIS A 91 17.59 7.12 16.47
C HIS A 91 18.24 7.71 17.73
N GLY A 92 18.28 6.91 18.79
CA GLY A 92 18.84 7.28 20.09
C GLY A 92 17.81 7.89 21.04
N PHE A 93 18.07 7.71 22.34
CA PHE A 93 17.14 8.08 23.40
C PHE A 93 16.81 9.58 23.41
N ASP A 94 17.82 10.45 23.26
CA ASP A 94 17.62 11.90 23.32
C ASP A 94 16.74 12.41 22.16
N ALA A 95 16.98 11.95 20.94
CA ALA A 95 16.18 12.32 19.78
C ALA A 95 14.73 11.80 19.89
N LEU A 96 14.55 10.58 20.40
CA LEU A 96 13.23 10.02 20.68
C LEU A 96 12.50 10.82 21.78
N CYS A 97 13.21 11.20 22.85
CA CYS A 97 12.69 12.01 23.94
C CYS A 97 12.19 13.37 23.42
N ASP A 98 13.02 14.09 22.68
CA ASP A 98 12.68 15.40 22.11
C ASP A 98 11.46 15.30 21.19
N ALA A 99 11.42 14.32 20.30
CA ALA A 99 10.30 14.11 19.38
C ALA A 99 8.98 13.84 20.13
N ILE A 100 9.00 12.98 21.15
CA ILE A 100 7.82 12.63 21.95
C ILE A 100 7.33 13.83 22.75
N LEU A 101 8.23 14.56 23.43
CA LEU A 101 7.86 15.70 24.26
C LEU A 101 7.30 16.86 23.42
N ASP A 102 7.91 17.17 22.28
CA ASP A 102 7.40 18.18 21.34
C ASP A 102 6.02 17.83 20.79
N PHE A 103 5.79 16.54 20.48
CA PHE A 103 4.51 16.04 20.03
C PHE A 103 3.44 16.13 21.13
N ALA A 104 3.81 15.73 22.34
CA ALA A 104 2.96 15.76 23.52
C ALA A 104 2.52 17.18 23.88
N ALA A 105 3.43 18.17 23.79
CA ALA A 105 3.15 19.57 24.09
C ALA A 105 2.12 20.20 23.16
N LYS A 106 2.09 19.78 21.88
CA LYS A 106 1.13 20.25 20.87
C LYS A 106 -0.26 19.60 21.01
N ARG A 107 -0.39 18.59 21.87
CA ARG A 107 -1.61 17.77 22.04
C ARG A 107 -1.92 17.56 23.52
N PRO A 108 -2.21 18.61 24.31
CA PRO A 108 -2.43 18.48 25.75
C PRO A 108 -3.63 17.59 26.11
N ASP A 109 -4.66 17.56 25.26
CA ASP A 109 -5.91 16.83 25.53
C ASP A 109 -5.98 15.43 24.89
N ALA A 110 -4.89 14.97 24.24
CA ALA A 110 -4.86 13.64 23.66
C ALA A 110 -4.89 12.55 24.74
N ARG A 111 -5.88 11.65 24.65
CA ARG A 111 -6.05 10.52 25.57
C ARG A 111 -4.94 9.47 25.42
N LEU A 112 -4.44 9.29 24.20
CA LEU A 112 -3.27 8.49 23.87
C LEU A 112 -2.44 9.27 22.85
N LEU A 113 -1.14 9.34 23.09
CA LEU A 113 -0.18 9.80 22.10
C LEU A 113 0.37 8.58 21.36
N ILE A 114 0.34 8.62 20.02
CA ILE A 114 0.77 7.51 19.18
C ILE A 114 1.92 7.97 18.29
N GLY A 115 3.03 7.24 18.35
CA GLY A 115 4.10 7.27 17.36
C GLY A 115 3.94 6.16 16.32
N ALA A 116 4.48 6.36 15.12
CA ALA A 116 4.47 5.36 14.07
C ALA A 116 5.74 5.43 13.21
N GLY A 117 6.01 4.37 12.45
CA GLY A 117 7.23 4.26 11.65
C GLY A 117 8.49 4.02 12.48
N VAL A 118 8.37 3.32 13.62
CA VAL A 118 9.50 3.05 14.50
C VAL A 118 10.38 1.95 13.91
N ASP A 119 11.68 2.22 13.80
CA ASP A 119 12.69 1.21 13.51
C ASP A 119 12.89 0.31 14.75
N TYR A 120 12.95 -1.01 14.58
CA TYR A 120 13.28 -1.95 15.66
C TYR A 120 14.65 -1.61 16.32
N ALA A 121 15.55 -0.95 15.61
CA ALA A 121 16.83 -0.43 16.06
C ALA A 121 16.81 1.07 16.41
N ILE A 122 15.65 1.64 16.77
CA ILE A 122 15.54 3.04 17.23
C ILE A 122 16.41 3.32 18.46
N LEU A 123 16.62 2.32 19.31
CA LEU A 123 17.57 2.33 20.44
C LEU A 123 18.62 1.22 20.26
N PRO A 124 19.81 1.35 20.88
CA PRO A 124 20.85 0.31 20.82
C PRO A 124 20.44 -1.02 21.46
N GLU A 125 19.57 -0.97 22.47
CA GLU A 125 18.99 -2.13 23.13
C GLU A 125 17.50 -2.22 22.78
N PRO A 126 16.87 -3.41 22.84
CA PRO A 126 15.43 -3.56 22.61
C PRO A 126 14.62 -2.60 23.47
N VAL A 127 13.70 -1.87 22.84
CA VAL A 127 12.86 -0.87 23.53
C VAL A 127 11.98 -1.55 24.58
N THR A 128 11.92 -0.96 25.77
CA THR A 128 11.02 -1.37 26.84
C THR A 128 10.10 -0.25 27.27
N ARG A 129 9.04 -0.59 28.01
CA ARG A 129 8.14 0.39 28.64
C ARG A 129 8.89 1.34 29.56
N HIS A 130 10.01 0.91 30.15
CA HIS A 130 10.82 1.74 31.03
C HIS A 130 11.53 2.87 30.28
N ASP A 131 11.92 2.65 29.02
CA ASP A 131 12.47 3.71 28.18
C ASP A 131 11.42 4.78 27.90
N LEU A 132 10.19 4.35 27.62
CA LEU A 132 9.06 5.25 27.38
C LEU A 132 8.59 5.96 28.66
N ASP A 133 8.60 5.28 29.80
CA ASP A 133 8.29 5.84 31.12
C ASP A 133 9.28 6.94 31.51
N ARG A 134 10.57 6.80 31.15
CA ARG A 134 11.59 7.83 31.38
C ARG A 134 11.35 9.11 30.57
N ILE A 135 10.63 9.01 29.45
CA ILE A 135 10.31 10.15 28.57
C ILE A 135 8.99 10.79 29.00
N ILE A 136 7.94 10.00 29.19
CA ILE A 136 6.58 10.50 29.43
C ILE A 136 5.80 9.57 30.38
N PRO A 137 6.06 9.63 31.70
CA PRO A 137 5.49 8.68 32.67
C PRO A 137 3.99 8.91 32.94
N ASP A 138 3.54 10.17 32.87
CA ASP A 138 2.22 10.56 33.38
C ASP A 138 1.11 10.51 32.32
N ARG A 139 1.44 10.19 31.07
CA ARG A 139 0.50 10.18 29.95
C ARG A 139 0.59 8.87 29.17
N PRO A 140 -0.52 8.28 28.72
CA PRO A 140 -0.47 7.13 27.84
C PRO A 140 0.29 7.45 26.55
N PHE A 141 1.32 6.64 26.27
CA PHE A 141 2.08 6.70 25.02
C PHE A 141 2.28 5.29 24.48
N ALA A 142 2.10 5.14 23.18
CA ALA A 142 2.45 3.95 22.44
C ALA A 142 3.08 4.32 21.10
N MET A 143 3.85 3.43 20.52
CA MET A 143 4.41 3.63 19.18
C MET A 143 4.46 2.32 18.39
N SER A 144 4.13 2.36 17.11
CA SER A 144 4.14 1.19 16.23
C SER A 144 5.41 1.11 15.40
N ALA A 145 5.92 -0.12 15.23
CA ALA A 145 6.95 -0.44 14.26
C ALA A 145 6.51 -0.05 12.85
N SER A 146 7.47 0.19 11.95
CA SER A 146 7.21 0.52 10.56
C SER A 146 6.40 -0.54 9.82
N ASP A 147 6.53 -1.81 10.19
CA ASP A 147 5.76 -2.92 9.60
C ASP A 147 4.33 -3.05 10.13
N HIS A 148 3.95 -2.27 11.15
CA HIS A 148 2.66 -2.36 11.87
C HIS A 148 2.34 -3.73 12.50
N HIS A 149 3.35 -4.59 12.66
CA HIS A 149 3.24 -5.89 13.34
C HIS A 149 3.64 -5.83 14.81
N THR A 150 4.37 -4.79 15.25
CA THR A 150 4.76 -4.61 16.65
C THR A 150 4.37 -3.22 17.16
N MET A 151 3.95 -3.14 18.43
CA MET A 151 3.82 -1.87 19.16
C MET A 151 4.60 -1.90 20.48
N TRP A 152 5.16 -0.76 20.87
CA TRP A 152 5.69 -0.53 22.20
C TRP A 152 4.82 0.45 22.97
N ALA A 153 4.49 0.16 24.23
CA ALA A 153 3.67 1.01 25.07
C ALA A 153 4.33 1.26 26.44
N ASN A 154 4.12 2.46 26.98
CA ASN A 154 4.58 2.81 28.33
C ASN A 154 3.69 2.15 29.40
N THR A 155 4.15 2.18 30.67
CA THR A 155 3.42 1.55 31.77
C THR A 155 2.00 2.12 31.89
N LYS A 156 1.85 3.44 31.76
CA LYS A 156 0.55 4.12 31.84
C LYS A 156 -0.46 3.62 30.82
N ALA A 157 -0.05 3.45 29.56
CA ALA A 157 -0.91 2.94 28.50
C ALA A 157 -1.27 1.46 28.71
N LEU A 158 -0.32 0.63 29.14
CA LEU A 158 -0.54 -0.79 29.43
C LEU A 158 -1.49 -1.00 30.62
N GLU A 159 -1.37 -0.19 31.68
CA GLU A 159 -2.25 -0.24 32.84
C GLU A 159 -3.70 0.09 32.47
N GLU A 160 -3.91 1.19 31.74
CA GLU A 160 -5.25 1.63 31.34
C GLU A 160 -5.92 0.65 30.37
N ALA A 161 -5.13 0.02 29.49
CA ALA A 161 -5.59 -1.03 28.59
C ALA A 161 -5.75 -2.42 29.25
N GLY A 162 -5.34 -2.59 30.51
CA GLY A 162 -5.38 -3.88 31.20
C GLY A 162 -4.39 -4.92 30.68
N LEU A 163 -3.28 -4.49 30.08
CA LEU A 163 -2.25 -5.34 29.47
C LEU A 163 -0.99 -5.49 30.33
N LEU A 164 -0.82 -4.68 31.39
CA LEU A 164 0.43 -4.67 32.18
C LEU A 164 0.78 -6.04 32.78
N HIS A 165 -0.20 -6.88 33.10
CA HIS A 165 0.01 -8.22 33.67
C HIS A 165 0.05 -9.34 32.61
N GLY A 166 0.09 -8.99 31.33
CA GLY A 166 -0.08 -9.93 30.22
C GLY A 166 -1.52 -10.43 30.09
N ARG A 167 -1.75 -11.24 29.05
CA ARG A 167 -3.00 -11.97 28.80
C ARG A 167 -2.74 -13.10 27.82
N GLU A 168 -3.65 -14.08 27.79
CA GLU A 168 -3.67 -15.06 26.71
C GLU A 168 -4.04 -14.37 25.39
N VAL A 169 -3.32 -14.76 24.33
CA VAL A 169 -3.50 -14.30 22.96
C VAL A 169 -3.44 -15.52 22.03
N GLY A 170 -4.07 -15.41 20.87
CA GLY A 170 -4.11 -16.46 19.86
C GLY A 170 -2.73 -16.76 19.27
N GLN A 171 -2.63 -17.90 18.59
CA GLN A 171 -1.40 -18.36 17.94
C GLN A 171 -0.78 -17.25 17.08
N GLY A 172 0.54 -17.07 17.19
CA GLY A 172 1.31 -16.06 16.47
C GLY A 172 1.39 -14.68 17.15
N ASN A 173 0.59 -14.42 18.19
CA ASN A 173 0.61 -13.16 18.91
C ASN A 173 1.38 -13.32 20.24
N GLU A 174 1.98 -12.24 20.73
CA GLU A 174 2.74 -12.26 21.98
C GLU A 174 2.70 -10.93 22.71
N ILE A 175 2.48 -10.98 24.03
CA ILE A 175 2.80 -9.88 24.93
C ILE A 175 4.10 -10.25 25.62
N VAL A 176 5.18 -9.55 25.26
CA VAL A 176 6.51 -9.86 25.79
C VAL A 176 6.53 -9.53 27.28
N MET A 177 6.87 -10.51 28.12
CA MET A 177 6.94 -10.34 29.57
C MET A 177 8.37 -10.01 30.00
N GLY A 178 8.51 -8.98 30.85
CA GLY A 178 9.79 -8.55 31.43
C GLY A 178 10.21 -9.42 32.62
N ALA A 179 11.46 -9.24 33.05
CA ALA A 179 12.05 -9.98 34.17
C ALA A 179 11.36 -9.71 35.53
N ASP A 180 10.58 -8.64 35.62
CA ASP A 180 9.79 -8.27 36.80
C ASP A 180 8.38 -8.89 36.82
N GLY A 181 8.04 -9.71 35.83
CA GLY A 181 6.74 -10.39 35.73
C GLY A 181 5.62 -9.50 35.18
N LEU A 182 5.94 -8.31 34.67
CA LEU A 182 5.01 -7.41 33.98
C LEU A 182 5.33 -7.35 32.49
N ALA A 183 4.38 -6.94 31.66
CA ALA A 183 4.58 -6.77 30.22
C ALA A 183 5.75 -5.80 29.98
N ALA A 184 6.74 -6.18 29.18
CA ALA A 184 7.95 -5.41 28.90
C ALA A 184 7.69 -4.14 28.08
N GLY A 185 6.50 -4.00 27.50
CA GLY A 185 6.12 -2.89 26.63
C GLY A 185 5.93 -3.30 25.18
N GLU A 186 6.61 -4.36 24.73
CA GLU A 186 6.53 -4.88 23.36
C GLU A 186 5.33 -5.83 23.19
N LEU A 187 4.48 -5.51 22.21
CA LEU A 187 3.23 -6.19 21.86
C LEU A 187 3.32 -6.62 20.39
N ARG A 188 3.36 -7.93 20.14
CA ARG A 188 3.57 -8.52 18.80
C ARG A 188 2.26 -9.08 18.24
N GLU A 189 1.96 -8.65 17.02
CA GLU A 189 0.76 -8.95 16.24
C GLU A 189 -0.55 -8.36 16.81
N GLY A 190 -1.58 -8.36 15.97
CA GLY A 190 -2.82 -7.59 16.19
C GLY A 190 -3.58 -7.91 17.48
N GLU A 191 -3.59 -9.16 17.94
CA GLU A 191 -4.32 -9.53 19.17
C GLU A 191 -3.59 -9.02 20.44
N ALA A 192 -2.28 -8.80 20.36
CA ALA A 192 -1.50 -8.30 21.50
C ALA A 192 -1.73 -6.80 21.74
N PHE A 193 -1.72 -5.98 20.68
CA PHE A 193 -1.89 -4.53 20.80
C PHE A 193 -3.31 -4.01 20.51
N GLY A 194 -4.19 -4.82 19.90
CA GLY A 194 -5.59 -4.45 19.63
C GLY A 194 -6.34 -3.90 20.85
N PRO A 195 -6.28 -4.53 22.03
CA PRO A 195 -6.95 -4.03 23.23
C PRO A 195 -6.50 -2.64 23.66
N LEU A 196 -5.23 -2.28 23.40
CA LEU A 196 -4.72 -0.93 23.65
C LEU A 196 -5.40 0.06 22.71
N LEU A 197 -5.43 -0.22 21.41
CA LEU A 197 -6.07 0.67 20.43
C LEU A 197 -7.59 0.79 20.66
N ASP A 198 -8.24 -0.29 21.06
CA ASP A 198 -9.67 -0.35 21.40
C ASP A 198 -10.00 0.56 22.59
N HIS A 199 -9.18 0.51 23.64
CA HIS A 199 -9.38 1.33 24.84
C HIS A 199 -9.43 2.84 24.50
N TYR A 200 -8.65 3.27 23.50
CA TYR A 200 -8.57 4.67 23.09
C TYR A 200 -9.44 5.02 21.86
N GLY A 201 -10.30 4.11 21.42
CA GLY A 201 -11.30 4.38 20.37
C GLY A 201 -10.76 4.37 18.94
N ALA A 202 -9.58 3.78 18.71
CA ALA A 202 -8.98 3.62 17.39
C ALA A 202 -9.43 2.34 16.65
N ASN A 203 -10.43 1.63 17.18
CA ASN A 203 -10.87 0.32 16.70
C ASN A 203 -11.28 0.34 15.20
N ARG A 204 -12.10 1.32 14.79
CA ARG A 204 -12.79 1.24 13.48
C ARG A 204 -11.86 1.32 12.26
N THR A 205 -10.70 1.96 12.39
CA THR A 205 -9.74 2.13 11.29
C THR A 205 -9.03 0.82 10.93
N ARG A 206 -9.06 -0.19 11.83
CA ARG A 206 -8.42 -1.50 11.65
C ARG A 206 -9.38 -2.64 11.34
N LEU A 207 -10.70 -2.44 11.48
CA LEU A 207 -11.70 -3.50 11.25
C LEU A 207 -11.60 -4.14 9.86
N GLY A 208 -11.15 -3.41 8.84
CA GLY A 208 -10.89 -3.97 7.51
C GLY A 208 -9.76 -5.01 7.50
N LEU A 209 -8.72 -4.83 8.31
CA LEU A 209 -7.61 -5.78 8.49
C LEU A 209 -8.04 -7.00 9.33
N GLU A 210 -9.06 -6.83 10.15
CA GLU A 210 -9.61 -7.91 10.98
C GLU A 210 -10.69 -8.73 10.23
N GLY A 211 -11.14 -8.26 9.07
CA GLY A 211 -12.28 -8.84 8.35
C GLY A 211 -13.61 -8.62 9.09
N ALA A 212 -13.66 -7.61 9.96
CA ALA A 212 -14.76 -7.30 10.85
C ALA A 212 -15.57 -6.10 10.36
N GLU A 213 -16.75 -5.92 10.96
CA GLU A 213 -17.61 -4.74 10.79
C GLU A 213 -17.79 -4.06 12.15
N PRO A 214 -18.11 -2.75 12.20
CA PRO A 214 -18.32 -2.08 13.47
C PRO A 214 -19.47 -2.71 14.27
N ASP A 215 -19.20 -3.06 15.53
CA ASP A 215 -20.19 -3.51 16.50
C ASP A 215 -19.90 -2.92 17.89
N PRO A 216 -20.75 -2.03 18.43
CA PRO A 216 -21.99 -1.52 17.82
C PRO A 216 -21.71 -0.65 16.58
N TYR A 217 -22.74 -0.52 15.73
CA TYR A 217 -22.66 0.36 14.57
C TYR A 217 -22.46 1.83 15.00
N PRO A 218 -21.60 2.61 14.32
CA PRO A 218 -21.29 3.98 14.71
C PRO A 218 -22.51 4.90 14.63
N SER A 219 -22.56 5.88 15.54
CA SER A 219 -23.53 6.96 15.46
C SER A 219 -23.36 7.79 14.19
N ALA A 220 -24.37 8.56 13.79
CA ALA A 220 -24.28 9.43 12.61
C ALA A 220 -23.11 10.43 12.68
N LYS A 221 -22.76 10.89 13.90
CA LYS A 221 -21.62 11.78 14.12
C LYS A 221 -20.29 11.07 13.88
N GLU A 222 -20.15 9.84 14.36
CA GLU A 222 -18.95 9.02 14.17
C GLU A 222 -18.79 8.61 12.71
N LEU A 223 -19.86 8.20 12.04
CA LEU A 223 -19.86 7.87 10.61
C LEU A 223 -19.41 9.08 9.77
N ALA A 224 -19.87 10.29 10.10
CA ALA A 224 -19.43 11.51 9.44
C ALA A 224 -17.95 11.81 9.69
N ALA A 225 -17.47 11.64 10.92
CA ALA A 225 -16.06 11.83 11.28
C ALA A 225 -15.14 10.83 10.55
N ASP A 226 -15.52 9.56 10.51
CA ASP A 226 -14.78 8.50 9.81
C ASP A 226 -14.77 8.74 8.28
N ARG A 227 -15.86 9.29 7.73
CA ARG A 227 -15.94 9.70 6.32
C ARG A 227 -15.01 10.87 6.01
N ASP A 228 -14.97 11.87 6.87
CA ASP A 228 -14.05 13.00 6.73
C ASP A 228 -12.58 12.56 6.89
N LEU A 229 -12.32 11.54 7.72
CA LEU A 229 -11.00 10.92 7.83
C LEU A 229 -10.60 10.22 6.52
N MET A 230 -11.47 9.39 5.95
CA MET A 230 -11.27 8.78 4.62
C MET A 230 -10.98 9.83 3.54
N HIS A 231 -11.73 10.93 3.53
CA HIS A 231 -11.51 12.04 2.60
C HIS A 231 -10.13 12.68 2.79
N ARG A 232 -9.68 12.87 4.03
CA ARG A 232 -8.32 13.37 4.34
C ARG A 232 -7.24 12.43 3.79
N GLY A 233 -7.44 11.12 3.92
CA GLY A 233 -6.59 10.12 3.27
C GLY A 233 -6.52 10.32 1.75
N GLN A 234 -7.66 10.48 1.08
CA GLN A 234 -7.69 10.73 -0.37
C GLN A 234 -7.05 12.07 -0.77
N GLN A 235 -7.16 13.12 0.06
CA GLN A 235 -6.45 14.38 -0.16
C GLN A 235 -4.93 14.18 -0.10
N TRP A 236 -4.46 13.36 0.83
CA TRP A 236 -3.05 12.98 0.94
C TRP A 236 -2.59 12.18 -0.28
N CYS A 237 -3.39 11.20 -0.75
CA CYS A 237 -3.12 10.47 -1.99
C CYS A 237 -3.05 11.42 -3.20
N ALA A 238 -4.04 12.29 -3.37
CA ALA A 238 -4.09 13.25 -4.47
C ALA A 238 -2.89 14.20 -4.45
N LYS A 239 -2.44 14.64 -3.27
CA LYS A 239 -1.21 15.42 -3.10
C LYS A 239 0.03 14.70 -3.66
N HIS A 240 0.07 13.38 -3.62
CA HIS A 240 1.16 12.56 -4.14
C HIS A 240 0.90 12.03 -5.57
N GLY A 241 -0.01 12.66 -6.32
CA GLY A 241 -0.24 12.31 -7.73
C GLY A 241 -1.10 11.06 -7.94
N ILE A 242 -1.66 10.49 -6.87
CA ILE A 242 -2.42 9.25 -6.94
C ILE A 242 -3.86 9.54 -7.36
N THR A 243 -4.31 8.86 -8.41
CA THR A 243 -5.67 8.96 -8.96
C THR A 243 -6.48 7.69 -8.76
N SER A 244 -5.82 6.55 -8.51
CA SER A 244 -6.47 5.26 -8.25
C SER A 244 -5.80 4.51 -7.11
N ILE A 245 -6.61 3.80 -6.32
CA ILE A 245 -6.21 3.08 -5.11
C ILE A 245 -6.77 1.66 -5.18
N GLN A 246 -5.92 0.66 -4.98
CA GLN A 246 -6.31 -0.70 -4.67
C GLN A 246 -5.97 -0.97 -3.20
N ASN A 247 -6.97 -0.89 -2.35
CA ASN A 247 -6.82 -1.08 -0.91
C ASN A 247 -6.57 -2.56 -0.60
N MET A 248 -5.83 -2.86 0.46
CA MET A 248 -5.48 -4.24 0.87
C MET A 248 -5.94 -4.60 2.27
N ASP A 249 -6.86 -3.80 2.80
CA ASP A 249 -7.80 -4.18 3.84
C ASP A 249 -9.22 -3.79 3.38
N GLY A 250 -10.27 -4.34 3.98
CA GLY A 250 -11.60 -3.94 3.54
C GLY A 250 -12.77 -4.67 4.15
N ASN A 251 -13.86 -3.92 4.29
CA ASN A 251 -15.13 -4.37 4.83
C ASN A 251 -16.28 -3.52 4.23
N LEU A 252 -17.53 -3.83 4.58
CA LEU A 252 -18.69 -3.07 4.10
C LEU A 252 -18.69 -1.65 4.64
N TYR A 253 -18.19 -1.44 5.86
CA TYR A 253 -18.12 -0.12 6.46
C TYR A 253 -17.27 0.87 5.63
N GLN A 254 -16.06 0.47 5.22
CA GLN A 254 -15.21 1.30 4.36
C GLN A 254 -15.89 1.62 3.02
N LEU A 255 -16.57 0.63 2.42
CA LEU A 255 -17.35 0.83 1.20
C LEU A 255 -18.51 1.83 1.41
N GLU A 256 -19.19 1.81 2.56
CA GLU A 256 -20.23 2.79 2.90
C GLU A 256 -19.67 4.21 3.07
N LEU A 257 -18.52 4.35 3.74
CA LEU A 257 -17.85 5.65 3.88
C LEU A 257 -17.51 6.25 2.51
N LEU A 258 -16.89 5.46 1.63
CA LEU A 258 -16.47 5.89 0.31
C LEU A 258 -17.66 6.13 -0.63
N ALA A 259 -18.72 5.31 -0.56
CA ALA A 259 -19.95 5.55 -1.33
C ALA A 259 -20.66 6.83 -0.87
N GLY A 260 -20.58 7.15 0.42
CA GLY A 260 -21.01 8.45 0.96
C GLY A 260 -20.25 9.61 0.32
N LEU A 261 -18.92 9.53 0.27
CA LEU A 261 -18.09 10.54 -0.40
C LEU A 261 -18.37 10.65 -1.90
N GLU A 262 -18.58 9.52 -2.58
CA GLU A 262 -18.96 9.50 -3.99
C GLU A 262 -20.28 10.24 -4.22
N LYS A 263 -21.31 9.95 -3.43
CA LYS A 263 -22.61 10.62 -3.49
C LYS A 263 -22.53 12.12 -3.20
N GLU A 264 -21.62 12.52 -2.32
CA GLU A 264 -21.34 13.93 -2.01
C GLU A 264 -20.51 14.63 -3.09
N GLY A 265 -20.01 13.90 -4.10
CA GLY A 265 -19.09 14.43 -5.12
C GLY A 265 -17.68 14.70 -4.60
N ARG A 266 -17.35 14.20 -3.40
CA ARG A 266 -16.10 14.43 -2.67
C ARG A 266 -15.06 13.33 -2.85
N LEU A 267 -15.40 12.20 -3.47
CA LEU A 267 -14.41 11.17 -3.77
C LEU A 267 -13.38 11.71 -4.78
N LEU A 268 -12.10 11.77 -4.38
CA LEU A 268 -11.00 12.36 -5.14
C LEU A 268 -10.22 11.31 -5.93
N CYS A 269 -10.06 10.11 -5.39
CA CYS A 269 -9.35 8.99 -6.04
C CYS A 269 -10.35 7.87 -6.32
N ARG A 270 -10.19 7.16 -7.44
CA ARG A 270 -10.90 5.90 -7.67
C ARG A 270 -10.40 4.87 -6.67
N THR A 271 -11.29 4.07 -6.09
CA THR A 271 -10.89 3.14 -5.03
C THR A 271 -11.53 1.77 -5.23
N LYS A 272 -10.70 0.72 -5.13
CA LYS A 272 -11.14 -0.68 -5.06
C LYS A 272 -10.95 -1.18 -3.64
N ILE A 273 -12.03 -1.66 -3.01
CA ILE A 273 -12.00 -2.24 -1.65
C ILE A 273 -12.19 -3.76 -1.72
N PRO A 274 -11.26 -4.56 -1.17
CA PRO A 274 -11.37 -6.00 -1.12
C PRO A 274 -12.31 -6.45 0.01
N PHE A 275 -12.78 -7.69 -0.07
CA PHE A 275 -13.24 -8.44 1.09
C PHE A 275 -12.03 -9.15 1.73
N HIS A 276 -11.79 -8.93 3.01
CA HIS A 276 -10.73 -9.64 3.72
C HIS A 276 -11.24 -11.00 4.24
N PHE A 277 -10.68 -12.10 3.72
CA PHE A 277 -10.96 -13.46 4.18
C PHE A 277 -9.89 -13.92 5.19
N LYS A 278 -10.33 -14.31 6.39
CA LYS A 278 -9.46 -14.79 7.49
C LYS A 278 -9.54 -16.31 7.64
N ASN A 279 -8.51 -16.90 8.26
CA ASN A 279 -8.38 -18.35 8.42
C ASN A 279 -9.46 -19.03 9.27
N PHE A 280 -10.14 -18.29 10.14
CA PHE A 280 -11.29 -18.78 10.90
C PHE A 280 -12.63 -18.66 10.16
N MET A 281 -12.66 -17.98 9.01
CA MET A 281 -13.87 -17.79 8.22
C MET A 281 -14.22 -19.05 7.43
N LYS A 282 -15.51 -19.29 7.24
CA LYS A 282 -16.02 -20.36 6.40
C LYS A 282 -16.11 -19.90 4.94
N LEU A 283 -15.99 -20.84 4.00
CA LEU A 283 -16.06 -20.54 2.56
C LEU A 283 -17.38 -19.86 2.14
N ASP A 284 -18.49 -20.11 2.83
CA ASP A 284 -19.78 -19.45 2.56
C ASP A 284 -19.75 -17.93 2.80
N MET A 285 -18.80 -17.43 3.60
CA MET A 285 -18.59 -15.99 3.80
C MET A 285 -18.11 -15.29 2.52
N LEU A 286 -17.59 -16.01 1.51
CA LEU A 286 -17.30 -15.44 0.19
C LEU A 286 -18.56 -14.96 -0.54
N GLU A 287 -19.75 -15.33 -0.09
CA GLU A 287 -21.00 -14.71 -0.56
C GLU A 287 -21.05 -13.21 -0.23
N LYS A 288 -20.48 -12.79 0.91
CA LYS A 288 -20.34 -11.37 1.24
C LYS A 288 -19.43 -10.65 0.23
N ALA A 289 -18.33 -11.29 -0.19
CA ALA A 289 -17.45 -10.76 -1.21
C ALA A 289 -18.17 -10.61 -2.57
N SER A 290 -18.96 -11.62 -2.97
CA SER A 290 -19.80 -11.54 -4.17
C SER A 290 -20.83 -10.41 -4.09
N ARG A 291 -21.48 -10.21 -2.94
CA ARG A 291 -22.40 -9.09 -2.71
C ARG A 291 -21.69 -7.73 -2.77
N MET A 292 -20.52 -7.60 -2.15
CA MET A 292 -19.71 -6.38 -2.24
C MET A 292 -19.41 -6.03 -3.70
N ALA A 293 -18.96 -7.02 -4.49
CA ALA A 293 -18.66 -6.85 -5.91
C ALA A 293 -19.89 -6.44 -6.74
N ALA A 294 -21.06 -7.03 -6.46
CA ALA A 294 -22.29 -6.71 -7.18
C ALA A 294 -22.87 -5.33 -6.80
N THR A 295 -22.69 -4.92 -5.54
CA THR A 295 -23.28 -3.67 -5.00
C THR A 295 -22.42 -2.46 -5.32
N TYR A 296 -21.09 -2.60 -5.23
CA TYR A 296 -20.13 -1.52 -5.43
C TYR A 296 -19.34 -1.77 -6.72
N ASN A 297 -19.82 -1.21 -7.83
CA ASN A 297 -19.26 -1.40 -9.17
C ASN A 297 -19.29 -0.11 -10.03
N SER A 298 -19.26 1.06 -9.38
CA SER A 298 -19.26 2.33 -10.10
C SER A 298 -17.90 2.61 -10.74
N GLU A 299 -17.80 3.69 -11.54
CA GLU A 299 -16.49 4.12 -12.06
C GLU A 299 -15.51 4.55 -10.95
N TRP A 300 -16.04 5.04 -9.82
CA TRP A 300 -15.25 5.65 -8.75
C TRP A 300 -15.00 4.71 -7.57
N LEU A 301 -15.92 3.79 -7.30
CA LEU A 301 -15.83 2.85 -6.19
C LEU A 301 -16.20 1.44 -6.64
N THR A 302 -15.26 0.51 -6.47
CA THR A 302 -15.46 -0.90 -6.84
C THR A 302 -15.08 -1.85 -5.72
N SER A 303 -15.60 -3.07 -5.79
CA SER A 303 -15.09 -4.23 -5.04
C SER A 303 -14.77 -5.37 -6.01
N GLY A 304 -14.86 -6.64 -5.58
CA GLY A 304 -14.56 -7.80 -6.43
C GLY A 304 -13.15 -8.35 -6.31
N MET A 305 -12.48 -8.09 -5.19
CA MET A 305 -11.22 -8.69 -4.80
C MET A 305 -11.36 -9.32 -3.42
N VAL A 306 -10.67 -10.43 -3.19
CA VAL A 306 -10.50 -11.07 -1.88
C VAL A 306 -9.05 -10.87 -1.44
N LYS A 307 -8.84 -10.22 -0.30
CA LYS A 307 -7.52 -10.16 0.36
C LYS A 307 -7.40 -11.32 1.34
N VAL A 308 -6.23 -11.96 1.34
CA VAL A 308 -5.84 -12.99 2.32
C VAL A 308 -4.44 -12.70 2.84
N PHE A 309 -4.17 -13.05 4.10
CA PHE A 309 -2.82 -13.12 4.64
C PHE A 309 -2.41 -14.58 4.82
N TYR A 310 -1.31 -15.00 4.18
CA TYR A 310 -0.81 -16.37 4.30
C TYR A 310 0.22 -16.49 5.42
N ASP A 311 1.08 -15.48 5.56
CA ASP A 311 2.15 -15.40 6.57
C ASP A 311 2.28 -13.97 7.15
N GLY A 312 3.29 -13.76 8.01
CA GLY A 312 3.68 -12.45 8.55
C GLY A 312 4.91 -11.88 7.83
N VAL A 313 5.88 -11.36 8.59
CA VAL A 313 7.08 -10.65 8.10
C VAL A 313 8.39 -11.35 8.50
N LEU A 314 9.48 -11.06 7.78
CA LEU A 314 10.82 -11.58 8.10
C LEU A 314 11.33 -11.05 9.45
N ASP A 315 11.04 -9.78 9.75
CA ASP A 315 11.50 -9.02 10.93
C ASP A 315 10.87 -9.45 12.26
N SER A 316 9.91 -10.38 12.25
CA SER A 316 9.45 -11.10 13.44
C SER A 316 9.52 -12.64 13.31
N TRP A 317 10.21 -13.16 12.29
CA TRP A 317 10.27 -14.59 11.95
C TRP A 317 8.90 -15.24 11.69
N THR A 318 7.90 -14.44 11.29
CA THR A 318 6.52 -14.91 11.05
C THR A 318 6.24 -15.14 9.56
N ALA A 319 7.12 -14.70 8.65
CA ALA A 319 7.07 -15.08 7.25
C ALA A 319 7.39 -16.59 7.08
N VAL A 320 6.72 -17.26 6.14
CA VAL A 320 6.80 -18.72 5.97
C VAL A 320 7.86 -19.07 4.94
N MET A 321 8.90 -19.76 5.39
CA MET A 321 10.07 -20.13 4.59
C MET A 321 10.03 -21.60 4.16
N VAL A 322 10.64 -21.92 3.02
CA VAL A 322 10.84 -23.32 2.58
C VAL A 322 11.87 -24.02 3.46
N ASP A 323 12.97 -23.32 3.75
CA ASP A 323 14.08 -23.77 4.59
C ASP A 323 14.06 -23.01 5.92
N ASP A 324 14.90 -23.43 6.87
CA ASP A 324 15.02 -22.74 8.15
C ASP A 324 15.53 -21.30 7.95
N TYR A 325 15.08 -20.37 8.80
CA TYR A 325 15.67 -19.04 8.88
C TYR A 325 17.17 -19.14 9.16
N ALA A 326 17.98 -18.34 8.46
CA ALA A 326 19.42 -18.48 8.51
C ALA A 326 20.00 -18.19 9.91
N ASP A 327 19.35 -17.32 10.68
CA ASP A 327 19.70 -16.98 12.06
C ASP A 327 18.92 -17.78 13.13
N ARG A 328 17.97 -18.64 12.71
CA ARG A 328 17.11 -19.42 13.61
C ARG A 328 16.87 -20.85 13.08
N PRO A 329 17.86 -21.76 13.21
CA PRO A 329 17.72 -23.15 12.80
C PRO A 329 16.52 -23.85 13.46
N GLY A 330 15.82 -24.70 12.69
CA GLY A 330 14.62 -25.41 13.10
C GLY A 330 13.32 -24.59 13.02
N TRP A 331 13.38 -23.32 12.64
CA TRP A 331 12.21 -22.45 12.52
C TRP A 331 12.00 -21.98 11.08
N ARG A 332 10.76 -22.04 10.59
CA ARG A 332 10.37 -21.68 9.21
C ARG A 332 9.19 -20.71 9.14
N GLY A 333 8.82 -20.11 10.27
CA GLY A 333 7.54 -19.43 10.42
C GLY A 333 6.37 -20.41 10.49
N GLU A 334 5.18 -19.88 10.79
CA GLU A 334 3.94 -20.63 10.88
C GLU A 334 2.89 -20.02 9.95
N PRO A 335 2.30 -20.81 9.04
CA PRO A 335 1.31 -20.27 8.11
C PRO A 335 -0.04 -20.06 8.79
N LEU A 336 -0.72 -18.97 8.42
CA LEU A 336 -2.08 -18.68 8.89
C LEU A 336 -3.12 -19.65 8.30
N PHE A 337 -2.81 -20.24 7.13
CA PHE A 337 -3.63 -21.23 6.45
C PHE A 337 -2.84 -22.52 6.22
N SER A 338 -3.50 -23.67 6.33
CA SER A 338 -2.93 -24.88 5.72
C SER A 338 -2.97 -24.77 4.19
N PRO A 339 -2.03 -25.40 3.46
CA PRO A 339 -2.05 -25.39 1.99
C PRO A 339 -3.37 -25.89 1.41
N GLN A 340 -3.98 -26.91 2.04
CA GLN A 340 -5.28 -27.42 1.62
C GLN A 340 -6.39 -26.39 1.83
N HIS A 341 -6.46 -25.76 3.01
CA HIS A 341 -7.51 -24.76 3.28
C HIS A 341 -7.37 -23.56 2.33
N PHE A 342 -6.16 -23.07 2.10
CA PHE A 342 -5.96 -21.98 1.14
C PHE A 342 -6.35 -22.39 -0.30
N ALA A 343 -6.02 -23.60 -0.75
CA ALA A 343 -6.44 -24.07 -2.06
C ALA A 343 -7.98 -24.12 -2.20
N GLU A 344 -8.71 -24.51 -1.15
CA GLU A 344 -10.17 -24.49 -1.13
C GLU A 344 -10.73 -23.06 -1.22
N VAL A 345 -10.13 -22.11 -0.48
CA VAL A 345 -10.46 -20.67 -0.58
C VAL A 345 -10.20 -20.14 -1.99
N ALA A 346 -9.04 -20.46 -2.57
CA ALA A 346 -8.66 -20.00 -3.90
C ALA A 346 -9.60 -20.54 -4.99
N VAL A 347 -9.92 -21.84 -4.92
CA VAL A 347 -10.90 -22.47 -5.83
C VAL A 347 -12.26 -21.79 -5.73
N GLU A 348 -12.76 -21.53 -4.51
CA GLU A 348 -14.10 -20.96 -4.34
C GLU A 348 -14.17 -19.48 -4.73
N ALA A 349 -13.18 -18.67 -4.37
CA ALA A 349 -13.12 -17.26 -4.75
C ALA A 349 -12.96 -17.10 -6.28
N ASP A 350 -12.11 -17.92 -6.91
CA ASP A 350 -11.94 -17.93 -8.37
C ASP A 350 -13.21 -18.36 -9.10
N ARG A 351 -13.92 -19.39 -8.60
CA ARG A 351 -15.20 -19.86 -9.16
C ARG A 351 -16.27 -18.75 -9.18
N ARG A 352 -16.20 -17.82 -8.22
CA ARG A 352 -17.08 -16.64 -8.11
C ARG A 352 -16.65 -15.48 -9.03
N GLY A 353 -15.55 -15.63 -9.78
CA GLY A 353 -15.00 -14.58 -10.64
C GLY A 353 -14.26 -13.48 -9.87
N LEU A 354 -14.01 -13.67 -8.57
CA LEU A 354 -13.30 -12.69 -7.75
C LEU A 354 -11.79 -12.73 -8.04
N GLN A 355 -11.12 -11.59 -8.01
CA GLN A 355 -9.66 -11.53 -7.97
C GLN A 355 -9.20 -11.89 -6.55
N ILE A 356 -8.03 -12.51 -6.41
CA ILE A 356 -7.45 -12.83 -5.11
C ILE A 356 -6.10 -12.12 -5.02
N ALA A 357 -5.84 -11.47 -3.89
CA ALA A 357 -4.57 -10.84 -3.56
C ALA A 357 -4.11 -11.39 -2.21
N VAL A 358 -2.90 -11.92 -2.14
CA VAL A 358 -2.42 -12.64 -0.95
C VAL A 358 -1.11 -12.06 -0.47
N HIS A 359 -1.08 -11.62 0.79
CA HIS A 359 0.18 -11.32 1.48
C HIS A 359 1.02 -12.58 1.58
N SER A 360 2.21 -12.56 0.98
CA SER A 360 3.16 -13.67 0.97
C SER A 360 4.59 -13.15 0.91
N ILE A 361 5.22 -13.07 2.07
CA ILE A 361 6.58 -12.55 2.20
C ILE A 361 7.62 -13.65 1.98
N GLY A 362 7.49 -14.76 2.71
CA GLY A 362 8.44 -15.86 2.65
C GLY A 362 8.26 -16.75 1.42
N ASP A 363 9.34 -17.41 1.00
CA ASP A 363 9.34 -18.26 -0.19
C ASP A 363 8.43 -19.50 -0.07
N GLY A 364 8.16 -19.95 1.15
CA GLY A 364 7.18 -21.00 1.45
C GLY A 364 5.74 -20.52 1.28
N ALA A 365 5.43 -19.29 1.68
CA ALA A 365 4.12 -18.68 1.46
C ALA A 365 3.84 -18.47 -0.03
N VAL A 366 4.81 -17.88 -0.76
CA VAL A 366 4.71 -17.65 -2.21
C VAL A 366 4.40 -18.96 -2.94
N ARG A 367 5.13 -20.04 -2.62
CA ARG A 367 4.89 -21.37 -3.21
C ARG A 367 3.49 -21.89 -2.94
N ALA A 368 3.04 -21.85 -1.68
CA ALA A 368 1.74 -22.37 -1.29
C ALA A 368 0.59 -21.58 -1.96
N VAL A 369 0.77 -20.28 -2.14
CA VAL A 369 -0.21 -19.44 -2.84
C VAL A 369 -0.28 -19.78 -4.33
N LEU A 370 0.88 -19.94 -4.99
CA LEU A 370 0.92 -20.39 -6.39
C LEU A 370 0.29 -21.77 -6.57
N ASP A 371 0.48 -22.68 -5.61
CA ASP A 371 -0.19 -23.99 -5.58
C ASP A 371 -1.71 -23.87 -5.50
N GLY A 372 -2.22 -22.95 -4.67
CA GLY A 372 -3.65 -22.65 -4.57
C GLY A 372 -4.24 -22.08 -5.87
N TYR A 373 -3.52 -21.16 -6.53
CA TYR A 373 -3.93 -20.62 -7.83
C TYR A 373 -3.91 -21.67 -8.93
N GLN A 374 -2.92 -22.55 -8.93
CA GLN A 374 -2.87 -23.70 -9.84
C GLN A 374 -4.03 -24.67 -9.59
N ALA A 375 -4.40 -24.90 -8.33
CA ALA A 375 -5.56 -25.73 -7.97
C ALA A 375 -6.88 -25.10 -8.48
N ALA A 376 -7.05 -23.78 -8.32
CA ALA A 376 -8.18 -23.03 -8.86
C ALA A 376 -8.29 -23.18 -10.38
N ALA A 377 -7.21 -22.91 -11.11
CA ALA A 377 -7.17 -23.05 -12.56
C ALA A 377 -7.46 -24.49 -13.04
N LYS A 378 -6.98 -25.51 -12.31
CA LYS A 378 -7.25 -26.92 -12.61
C LYS A 378 -8.72 -27.29 -12.37
N LYS A 379 -9.34 -26.73 -11.32
CA LYS A 379 -10.71 -27.07 -10.92
C LYS A 379 -11.76 -26.31 -11.72
N ASN A 380 -11.55 -25.02 -11.95
CA ASN A 380 -12.53 -24.11 -12.57
C ASN A 380 -12.23 -23.82 -14.06
N GLY A 381 -11.04 -24.16 -14.53
CA GLY A 381 -10.53 -23.74 -15.84
C GLY A 381 -9.77 -22.41 -15.76
N ARG A 382 -8.85 -22.19 -16.70
CA ARG A 382 -8.07 -20.94 -16.77
C ARG A 382 -8.95 -19.80 -17.28
N ARG A 383 -8.91 -18.66 -16.60
CA ARG A 383 -9.50 -17.38 -17.04
C ARG A 383 -8.49 -16.25 -16.89
N ASP A 384 -8.82 -15.06 -17.38
CA ASP A 384 -8.10 -13.83 -17.06
C ASP A 384 -8.41 -13.42 -15.60
N SER A 385 -7.81 -14.13 -14.64
CA SER A 385 -8.10 -13.94 -13.21
C SER A 385 -7.24 -12.87 -12.55
N ARG A 386 -6.05 -12.64 -13.12
CA ARG A 386 -5.03 -11.69 -12.65
C ARG A 386 -4.85 -11.75 -11.14
N HIS A 387 -4.88 -12.97 -10.58
CA HIS A 387 -4.60 -13.18 -9.16
C HIS A 387 -3.22 -12.63 -8.83
N ARG A 388 -3.03 -12.19 -7.58
CA ARG A 388 -1.86 -11.43 -7.18
C ARG A 388 -1.18 -12.12 -6.00
N VAL A 389 0.14 -12.09 -6.01
CA VAL A 389 0.95 -12.33 -4.81
C VAL A 389 1.55 -10.99 -4.43
N GLU A 390 1.36 -10.62 -3.17
CA GLU A 390 1.82 -9.35 -2.61
C GLU A 390 3.16 -9.55 -1.90
N HIS A 391 4.04 -8.55 -1.98
CA HIS A 391 5.37 -8.47 -1.37
C HIS A 391 6.43 -9.31 -2.07
N ILE A 392 6.36 -10.65 -1.97
CA ILE A 392 7.31 -11.58 -2.61
C ILE A 392 8.76 -11.21 -2.23
N GLU A 393 8.99 -11.05 -0.93
CA GLU A 393 10.31 -10.60 -0.43
C GLU A 393 11.36 -11.69 -0.60
N VAL A 394 10.96 -12.97 -0.55
CA VAL A 394 11.81 -14.10 -0.91
C VAL A 394 11.05 -15.06 -1.82
N ILE A 395 11.70 -15.55 -2.88
CA ILE A 395 11.12 -16.55 -3.79
C ILE A 395 12.15 -17.65 -4.13
N THR A 396 11.67 -18.83 -4.51
CA THR A 396 12.54 -19.91 -5.01
C THR A 396 12.65 -19.93 -6.53
N ALA A 397 13.78 -20.40 -7.06
CA ALA A 397 14.00 -20.45 -8.50
C ALA A 397 12.92 -21.23 -9.29
N PRO A 398 12.39 -22.37 -8.80
CA PRO A 398 11.26 -23.07 -9.44
C PRO A 398 9.95 -22.27 -9.46
N ASP A 399 9.76 -21.33 -8.54
CA ASP A 399 8.50 -20.57 -8.44
C ASP A 399 8.48 -19.32 -9.34
N VAL A 400 9.64 -18.80 -9.75
CA VAL A 400 9.77 -17.64 -10.66
C VAL A 400 8.96 -17.78 -11.96
N PRO A 401 9.12 -18.84 -12.79
CA PRO A 401 8.39 -18.95 -14.06
C PRO A 401 6.87 -19.14 -13.86
N ARG A 402 6.44 -19.62 -12.68
CA ARG A 402 5.04 -19.91 -12.39
C ARG A 402 4.15 -18.66 -12.43
N PHE A 403 4.70 -17.48 -12.17
CA PHE A 403 3.96 -16.23 -12.29
C PHE A 403 3.43 -16.01 -13.72
N ALA A 404 4.30 -16.12 -14.72
CA ALA A 404 3.92 -16.02 -16.12
C ALA A 404 3.04 -17.20 -16.56
N GLU A 405 3.42 -18.42 -16.17
CA GLU A 405 2.69 -19.64 -16.52
C GLU A 405 1.26 -19.60 -16.00
N LEU A 406 1.00 -19.09 -14.80
CA LEU A 406 -0.33 -19.02 -14.20
C LEU A 406 -1.08 -17.71 -14.53
N GLY A 407 -0.40 -16.69 -15.06
CA GLY A 407 -0.97 -15.36 -15.26
C GLY A 407 -1.17 -14.59 -13.96
N VAL A 408 -0.32 -14.86 -12.97
CA VAL A 408 -0.32 -14.24 -11.64
C VAL A 408 0.53 -12.97 -11.69
N LEU A 409 0.06 -11.91 -11.03
CA LEU A 409 0.77 -10.64 -10.93
C LEU A 409 1.68 -10.64 -9.70
N ALA A 410 2.90 -10.13 -9.88
CA ALA A 410 3.80 -9.83 -8.80
C ALA A 410 3.59 -8.38 -8.35
N SER A 411 2.96 -8.19 -7.18
CA SER A 411 2.77 -6.87 -6.59
C SER A 411 3.82 -6.62 -5.52
N MET A 412 4.73 -5.69 -5.77
CA MET A 412 5.96 -5.54 -4.99
C MET A 412 6.20 -4.08 -4.63
N GLN A 413 6.81 -3.86 -3.46
CA GLN A 413 7.06 -2.52 -2.92
C GLN A 413 8.53 -2.13 -3.08
N PRO A 414 8.87 -1.15 -3.95
CA PRO A 414 10.26 -0.75 -4.16
C PRO A 414 10.96 -0.18 -2.93
N ALA A 415 10.20 0.29 -1.93
CA ALA A 415 10.72 0.83 -0.67
C ALA A 415 11.11 -0.24 0.36
N HIS A 416 10.66 -1.49 0.20
CA HIS A 416 10.85 -2.54 1.20
C HIS A 416 12.24 -3.21 1.22
N PRO A 417 12.99 -3.35 0.10
CA PRO A 417 14.27 -4.03 0.17
C PRO A 417 15.23 -3.35 1.17
N PRO A 418 15.86 -4.10 2.10
CA PRO A 418 16.94 -3.60 2.95
C PRO A 418 17.96 -2.75 2.20
N GLY A 419 18.21 -1.54 2.71
CA GLY A 419 19.08 -0.53 2.11
C GLY A 419 18.43 0.33 1.01
N ALA A 420 17.15 0.12 0.69
CA ALA A 420 16.37 1.06 -0.09
C ALA A 420 15.88 2.22 0.79
N LEU A 421 15.92 3.44 0.26
CA LEU A 421 15.60 4.66 1.02
C LEU A 421 16.37 4.68 2.36
N ASN A 422 15.66 4.78 3.48
CA ASN A 422 16.23 4.76 4.83
C ASN A 422 15.97 3.42 5.55
N PHE A 423 15.55 2.37 4.85
CA PHE A 423 15.26 1.08 5.47
C PHE A 423 16.57 0.36 5.83
N PRO A 424 16.80 -0.01 7.10
CA PRO A 424 18.06 -0.58 7.55
C PRO A 424 18.35 -1.94 6.88
N MET A 425 19.63 -2.31 6.84
CA MET A 425 20.02 -3.62 6.30
C MET A 425 19.58 -4.76 7.23
N GLU A 426 19.73 -4.56 8.54
CA GLU A 426 19.44 -5.54 9.57
C GLU A 426 18.15 -5.20 10.32
N PRO A 427 17.42 -6.21 10.83
CA PRO A 427 17.80 -7.63 10.91
C PRO A 427 17.46 -8.47 9.67
N THR A 428 16.80 -7.89 8.67
CA THR A 428 16.20 -8.63 7.54
C THR A 428 17.22 -9.43 6.73
N ILE A 429 18.37 -8.86 6.33
CA ILE A 429 19.31 -9.58 5.46
C ILE A 429 19.95 -10.80 6.13
N SER A 430 20.20 -10.73 7.44
CA SER A 430 20.76 -11.84 8.21
C SER A 430 19.74 -12.97 8.35
N ARG A 431 18.47 -12.63 8.50
CA ARG A 431 17.35 -13.60 8.58
C ARG A 431 17.10 -14.33 7.27
N ILE A 432 17.14 -13.59 6.15
CA ILE A 432 17.04 -14.18 4.80
C ILE A 432 18.21 -15.14 4.55
N GLY A 433 19.43 -14.73 4.93
CA GLY A 433 20.65 -15.49 4.69
C GLY A 433 21.17 -15.33 3.26
N ARG A 434 22.51 -15.29 3.13
CA ARG A 434 23.21 -14.93 1.90
C ARG A 434 22.83 -15.78 0.68
N ASP A 435 22.49 -17.05 0.89
CA ASP A 435 22.13 -17.98 -0.19
C ASP A 435 20.80 -17.63 -0.87
N LYS A 436 19.90 -16.93 -0.18
CA LYS A 436 18.58 -16.51 -0.70
C LYS A 436 18.58 -15.07 -1.26
N TRP A 437 19.63 -14.29 -1.02
CA TRP A 437 19.77 -12.91 -1.53
C TRP A 437 19.56 -12.75 -3.05
N PRO A 438 20.04 -13.65 -3.94
CA PRO A 438 19.83 -13.49 -5.39
C PRO A 438 18.36 -13.43 -5.81
N LEU A 439 17.47 -14.04 -5.02
CA LEU A 439 16.03 -14.13 -5.27
C LEU A 439 15.21 -13.41 -4.19
N SER A 440 15.82 -12.43 -3.52
CA SER A 440 15.11 -11.57 -2.57
C SER A 440 14.65 -10.29 -3.23
N TYR A 441 13.37 -9.93 -3.05
CA TYR A 441 12.68 -8.82 -3.69
C TYR A 441 12.91 -8.80 -5.21
N ALA A 442 12.92 -9.97 -5.87
CA ALA A 442 13.52 -10.16 -7.19
C ALA A 442 12.64 -9.73 -8.39
N TRP A 443 12.18 -8.48 -8.42
CA TRP A 443 11.23 -8.00 -9.42
C TRP A 443 11.78 -7.97 -10.85
N ARG A 444 13.08 -7.73 -11.07
CA ARG A 444 13.70 -7.84 -12.40
C ARG A 444 13.74 -9.28 -12.87
N THR A 445 14.08 -10.20 -11.98
CA THR A 445 14.07 -11.63 -12.28
C THR A 445 12.66 -12.09 -12.68
N LEU A 446 11.62 -11.67 -11.95
CA LEU A 446 10.22 -11.96 -12.27
C LEU A 446 9.80 -11.36 -13.62
N LYS A 447 10.10 -10.08 -13.86
CA LYS A 447 9.79 -9.42 -15.15
C LYS A 447 10.46 -10.13 -16.32
N ASN A 448 11.74 -10.48 -16.19
CA ASN A 448 12.50 -11.19 -17.23
C ASN A 448 11.96 -12.61 -17.50
N ALA A 449 11.33 -13.24 -16.50
CA ALA A 449 10.62 -14.51 -16.65
C ALA A 449 9.22 -14.38 -17.28
N GLY A 450 8.81 -13.16 -17.65
CA GLY A 450 7.51 -12.88 -18.27
C GLY A 450 6.40 -12.53 -17.28
N ALA A 451 6.71 -12.39 -15.98
CA ALA A 451 5.73 -11.94 -15.01
C ALA A 451 5.37 -10.46 -15.22
N ARG A 452 4.13 -10.14 -14.87
CA ARG A 452 3.65 -8.77 -14.74
C ARG A 452 4.04 -8.27 -13.35
N VAL A 453 4.78 -7.17 -13.28
CA VAL A 453 5.20 -6.57 -12.01
C VAL A 453 4.45 -5.26 -11.84
N VAL A 454 3.71 -5.12 -10.75
CA VAL A 454 3.01 -3.89 -10.36
C VAL A 454 3.64 -3.35 -9.09
N PHE A 455 3.77 -2.02 -8.98
CA PHE A 455 4.36 -1.37 -7.82
C PHE A 455 3.32 -0.72 -6.92
N ALA A 456 3.72 -0.61 -5.66
CA ALA A 456 2.92 -0.08 -4.58
C ALA A 456 3.82 0.43 -3.45
N SER A 457 3.27 1.26 -2.59
CA SER A 457 3.95 1.75 -1.37
C SER A 457 3.66 0.92 -0.14
N ASP A 458 2.51 0.24 -0.07
CA ASP A 458 2.01 -0.36 1.18
C ASP A 458 1.79 0.67 2.30
N TRP A 459 1.49 1.92 1.95
CA TRP A 459 1.28 2.99 2.93
C TRP A 459 0.16 2.61 3.94
N PRO A 460 0.39 2.76 5.26
CA PRO A 460 1.47 3.53 5.89
C PRO A 460 2.78 2.83 6.25
N VAL A 461 2.98 1.56 5.87
CA VAL A 461 4.22 0.82 6.14
C VAL A 461 5.45 1.54 5.61
N SER A 462 5.38 2.00 4.35
CA SER A 462 6.38 2.87 3.73
C SER A 462 5.76 4.22 3.31
N PRO A 463 6.58 5.25 3.05
CA PRO A 463 6.08 6.52 2.53
C PRO A 463 5.23 6.34 1.26
N ILE A 464 4.10 7.03 1.18
CA ILE A 464 3.14 6.92 0.07
C ILE A 464 3.70 7.44 -1.28
N ASP A 465 4.76 8.24 -1.25
CA ASP A 465 5.23 8.99 -2.41
C ASP A 465 5.74 8.06 -3.54
N PRO A 466 5.03 7.99 -4.70
CA PRO A 466 5.45 7.15 -5.81
C PRO A 466 6.81 7.56 -6.37
N ILE A 467 7.21 8.84 -6.28
CA ILE A 467 8.52 9.30 -6.78
C ILE A 467 9.65 8.71 -5.94
N LEU A 468 9.48 8.59 -4.62
CA LEU A 468 10.46 7.92 -3.75
C LEU A 468 10.58 6.43 -4.09
N SER A 469 9.47 5.74 -4.33
CA SER A 469 9.50 4.34 -4.75
C SER A 469 10.09 4.15 -6.15
N ILE A 470 9.80 5.05 -7.09
CA ILE A 470 10.43 5.04 -8.42
C ILE A 470 11.94 5.22 -8.28
N GLN A 471 12.40 6.17 -7.46
CA GLN A 471 13.81 6.34 -7.16
C GLN A 471 14.39 5.05 -6.57
N ALA A 472 13.74 4.43 -5.59
CA ALA A 472 14.20 3.19 -4.98
C ALA A 472 14.32 2.03 -5.98
N ALA A 473 13.37 1.91 -6.91
CA ALA A 473 13.38 0.90 -7.97
C ALA A 473 14.55 1.10 -8.95
N VAL A 474 14.84 2.36 -9.32
CA VAL A 474 15.90 2.74 -10.25
C VAL A 474 17.29 2.64 -9.61
N MET A 475 17.39 3.08 -8.35
CA MET A 475 18.65 3.15 -7.62
C MET A 475 19.03 1.85 -6.90
N ARG A 476 18.22 0.80 -7.06
CA ARG A 476 18.45 -0.48 -6.39
C ARG A 476 19.83 -1.03 -6.74
N LYS A 477 20.62 -1.33 -5.71
CA LYS A 477 21.93 -1.97 -5.84
C LYS A 477 21.86 -3.43 -5.38
N PRO A 478 22.67 -4.33 -5.97
CA PRO A 478 22.86 -5.66 -5.41
C PRO A 478 23.45 -5.58 -4.00
N TRP A 479 22.99 -6.41 -3.07
CA TRP A 479 23.51 -6.42 -1.68
C TRP A 479 24.96 -6.88 -1.55
N ALA A 480 25.47 -7.59 -2.56
CA ALA A 480 26.87 -7.99 -2.63
C ALA A 480 27.35 -8.12 -4.08
N GLU A 481 28.67 -8.08 -4.28
CA GLU A 481 29.30 -8.37 -5.56
C GLU A 481 28.89 -9.76 -6.09
N GLY A 482 28.60 -9.85 -7.39
CA GLY A 482 28.15 -11.08 -8.06
C GLY A 482 26.66 -11.39 -7.94
N MET A 483 25.89 -10.59 -7.19
CA MET A 483 24.43 -10.74 -7.10
C MET A 483 23.72 -10.11 -8.33
N PRO A 484 22.54 -10.63 -8.73
CA PRO A 484 21.78 -10.05 -9.83
C PRO A 484 21.41 -8.58 -9.59
N ASP A 485 21.48 -7.78 -10.66
CA ASP A 485 20.93 -6.43 -10.65
C ASP A 485 19.40 -6.50 -10.78
N GLN A 486 18.73 -6.08 -9.72
CA GLN A 486 17.28 -6.05 -9.66
C GLN A 486 16.69 -4.69 -10.06
N SER A 487 17.49 -3.70 -10.47
CA SER A 487 16.98 -2.36 -10.81
C SER A 487 16.03 -2.34 -12.02
N PHE A 488 15.10 -1.38 -11.99
CA PHE A 488 14.25 -1.00 -13.11
C PHE A 488 14.78 0.25 -13.82
N SER A 489 14.56 0.36 -15.13
CA SER A 489 14.71 1.66 -15.78
C SER A 489 13.64 2.63 -15.26
N LEU A 490 13.87 3.94 -15.40
CA LEU A 490 12.89 4.96 -14.98
C LEU A 490 11.52 4.71 -15.61
N ARG A 491 11.50 4.38 -16.91
CA ARG A 491 10.26 4.07 -17.63
C ARG A 491 9.53 2.86 -17.06
N GLU A 492 10.23 1.75 -16.81
CA GLU A 492 9.61 0.55 -16.22
C GLU A 492 9.07 0.83 -14.81
N ALA A 493 9.76 1.67 -14.02
CA ALA A 493 9.30 2.07 -12.71
C ALA A 493 8.02 2.94 -12.77
N ILE A 494 7.94 3.86 -13.73
CA ILE A 494 6.70 4.65 -13.98
C ILE A 494 5.57 3.73 -14.46
N GLU A 495 5.85 2.78 -15.36
CA GLU A 495 4.86 1.79 -15.83
C GLU A 495 4.32 0.93 -14.67
N GLY A 496 5.18 0.57 -13.71
CA GLY A 496 4.79 -0.14 -12.48
C GLY A 496 3.72 0.59 -11.65
N TYR A 497 3.75 1.92 -11.64
CA TYR A 497 2.78 2.79 -10.96
C TYR A 497 1.66 3.33 -11.87
N THR A 498 1.62 2.93 -13.15
CA THR A 498 0.62 3.46 -14.10
C THR A 498 0.01 2.33 -14.94
N VAL A 499 0.70 1.86 -15.97
CA VAL A 499 0.23 0.84 -16.91
C VAL A 499 -0.09 -0.47 -16.18
N GLU A 500 0.82 -0.93 -15.32
CA GLU A 500 0.68 -2.22 -14.63
C GLU A 500 -0.36 -2.15 -13.52
N GLY A 501 -0.47 -1.00 -12.84
CA GLY A 501 -1.55 -0.70 -11.91
C GLY A 501 -2.92 -0.77 -12.58
N ALA A 502 -3.10 -0.14 -13.75
CA ALA A 502 -4.35 -0.15 -14.49
C ALA A 502 -4.73 -1.56 -14.97
N TYR A 503 -3.74 -2.36 -15.39
CA TYR A 503 -3.98 -3.76 -15.73
C TYR A 503 -4.36 -4.60 -14.51
N ALA A 504 -3.73 -4.40 -13.36
CA ALA A 504 -4.03 -5.15 -12.15
C ALA A 504 -5.51 -5.04 -11.72
N GLU A 505 -6.18 -3.93 -12.05
CA GLU A 505 -7.60 -3.70 -11.79
C GLU A 505 -8.51 -3.79 -13.03
N PHE A 506 -8.04 -4.37 -14.15
CA PHE A 506 -8.83 -4.58 -15.38
C PHE A 506 -9.27 -3.30 -16.11
N ASN A 507 -8.55 -2.19 -15.94
CA ASN A 507 -8.86 -0.89 -16.52
C ASN A 507 -7.82 -0.38 -17.54
N GLU A 508 -6.91 -1.23 -18.01
CA GLU A 508 -5.85 -0.88 -18.96
C GLU A 508 -6.36 -0.34 -20.31
N HIS A 509 -7.62 -0.62 -20.64
CA HIS A 509 -8.25 -0.19 -21.89
C HIS A 509 -8.76 1.26 -21.85
N ARG A 510 -8.73 1.90 -20.66
CA ARG A 510 -9.29 3.25 -20.46
C ARG A 510 -8.48 4.16 -19.54
N LYS A 511 -7.43 3.66 -18.87
CA LYS A 511 -6.49 4.47 -18.06
C LYS A 511 -5.12 3.80 -17.94
N GLY A 512 -4.21 4.43 -17.20
CA GLY A 512 -2.82 3.98 -17.02
C GLY A 512 -1.86 4.45 -18.12
N ARG A 513 -2.40 5.07 -19.18
CA ARG A 513 -1.68 5.75 -20.26
C ARG A 513 -2.38 7.06 -20.58
N LEU A 514 -1.64 8.03 -21.12
CA LEU A 514 -2.22 9.23 -21.70
C LEU A 514 -2.50 8.95 -23.17
N LYS A 515 -3.76 8.62 -23.48
CA LYS A 515 -4.22 8.31 -24.83
C LYS A 515 -5.57 8.96 -25.10
N THR A 516 -5.81 9.44 -26.32
CA THR A 516 -7.13 9.98 -26.69
C THR A 516 -8.23 8.94 -26.44
N GLY A 517 -9.31 9.37 -25.80
CA GLY A 517 -10.43 8.53 -25.36
C GLY A 517 -10.24 7.91 -23.97
N TYR A 518 -9.05 7.99 -23.37
CA TYR A 518 -8.82 7.49 -22.01
C TYR A 518 -9.32 8.51 -20.99
N LEU A 519 -9.56 8.02 -19.76
CA LEU A 519 -9.84 8.85 -18.61
C LEU A 519 -8.71 9.86 -18.39
N ALA A 520 -9.07 11.10 -18.07
CA ALA A 520 -8.12 12.16 -17.77
C ALA A 520 -7.61 12.04 -16.33
N ASP A 521 -6.83 10.98 -16.09
CA ASP A 521 -6.06 10.76 -14.87
C ASP A 521 -4.62 11.18 -15.15
N ILE A 522 -4.22 12.34 -14.63
CA ILE A 522 -2.99 13.03 -15.01
C ILE A 522 -2.30 13.53 -13.75
N VAL A 523 -0.98 13.38 -13.68
CA VAL A 523 -0.14 14.08 -12.70
C VAL A 523 0.84 14.99 -13.43
N VAL A 524 0.98 16.22 -12.94
CA VAL A 524 1.98 17.19 -13.37
C VAL A 524 3.02 17.30 -12.28
N LEU A 525 4.29 17.11 -12.63
CA LEU A 525 5.43 17.14 -11.71
C LEU A 525 6.11 18.50 -11.71
N SER A 526 6.82 18.82 -10.63
CA SER A 526 7.56 20.07 -10.44
C SER A 526 8.76 20.24 -11.38
N ALA A 527 9.24 19.17 -12.00
CA ALA A 527 10.37 19.15 -12.91
C ALA A 527 10.22 18.06 -13.97
N ASP A 528 11.09 18.09 -14.98
CA ASP A 528 11.19 17.01 -15.96
C ASP A 528 11.96 15.81 -15.36
N ILE A 529 11.22 14.73 -15.12
CA ILE A 529 11.71 13.53 -14.45
C ILE A 529 12.78 12.80 -15.27
N GLU A 530 12.74 12.83 -16.61
CA GLU A 530 13.76 12.19 -17.45
C GLU A 530 15.08 12.98 -17.47
N SER A 531 15.02 14.28 -17.21
CA SER A 531 16.19 15.14 -17.10
C SER A 531 16.81 15.17 -15.70
N THR A 532 16.10 14.62 -14.72
CA THR A 532 16.53 14.60 -13.31
C THR A 532 17.42 13.37 -13.08
N ALA A 533 18.59 13.58 -12.48
CA ALA A 533 19.47 12.47 -12.11
C ALA A 533 18.76 11.52 -11.12
N PRO A 534 18.94 10.19 -11.23
CA PRO A 534 18.30 9.22 -10.35
C PRO A 534 18.45 9.53 -8.84
N GLU A 535 19.62 10.01 -8.42
CA GLU A 535 19.90 10.38 -7.02
C GLU A 535 19.08 11.59 -6.54
N ALA A 536 18.62 12.44 -7.46
CA ALA A 536 17.89 13.67 -7.18
C ALA A 536 16.37 13.55 -7.41
N LEU A 537 15.87 12.37 -7.79
CA LEU A 537 14.45 12.16 -8.09
C LEU A 537 13.54 12.54 -6.90
N HIS A 538 13.98 12.32 -5.66
CA HIS A 538 13.28 12.69 -4.43
C HIS A 538 12.97 14.20 -4.29
N THR A 539 13.58 15.06 -5.12
CA THR A 539 13.27 16.50 -5.16
C THR A 539 12.07 16.82 -6.05
N VAL A 540 11.76 15.93 -6.99
CA VAL A 540 10.59 16.02 -7.88
C VAL A 540 9.35 15.63 -7.10
N HIS A 541 8.29 16.40 -7.24
CA HIS A 541 7.03 16.17 -6.55
C HIS A 541 5.84 16.60 -7.42
N PRO A 542 4.67 15.99 -7.24
CA PRO A 542 3.44 16.44 -7.89
C PRO A 542 3.10 17.89 -7.52
N VAL A 543 2.79 18.71 -8.54
CA VAL A 543 2.30 20.09 -8.38
C VAL A 543 0.83 20.23 -8.75
N THR A 544 0.30 19.30 -9.55
CA THR A 544 -1.13 19.20 -9.87
C THR A 544 -1.51 17.76 -10.12
N THR A 545 -2.63 17.33 -9.55
CA THR A 545 -3.21 16.00 -9.77
C THR A 545 -4.61 16.17 -10.31
N ILE A 546 -4.91 15.45 -11.39
CA ILE A 546 -6.18 15.48 -12.09
C ILE A 546 -6.71 14.05 -12.11
N CYS A 547 -7.92 13.83 -11.61
CA CYS A 547 -8.58 12.53 -11.60
C CYS A 547 -9.95 12.66 -12.29
N GLY A 548 -10.18 11.90 -13.36
CA GLY A 548 -11.39 12.00 -14.18
C GLY A 548 -11.63 13.43 -14.68
N GLY A 549 -10.57 14.15 -15.06
CA GLY A 549 -10.64 15.54 -15.53
C GLY A 549 -10.89 16.61 -14.46
N ARG A 550 -11.00 16.23 -13.17
CA ARG A 550 -11.14 17.15 -12.04
C ARG A 550 -9.78 17.36 -11.38
N ILE A 551 -9.39 18.61 -11.13
CA ILE A 551 -8.21 18.93 -10.31
C ILE A 551 -8.53 18.51 -8.87
N THR A 552 -7.85 17.49 -8.38
CA THR A 552 -8.00 16.96 -7.01
C THR A 552 -6.93 17.47 -6.06
N TYR A 553 -5.82 17.97 -6.62
CA TYR A 553 -4.76 18.66 -5.89
C TYR A 553 -4.06 19.70 -6.77
N GLN A 554 -3.67 20.82 -6.17
CA GLN A 554 -2.81 21.84 -6.76
C GLN A 554 -2.00 22.50 -5.63
N ALA A 555 -0.67 22.61 -5.80
CA ALA A 555 0.28 23.08 -4.80
C ALA A 555 0.20 24.59 -4.49
#